data_AF-A0A1V4K2A5-F1
#
_entry.id   AF-A0A1V4K2A5-F1
#
_cell.length_a   1.000
_cell.length_b   1.000
_cell.length_c   1.000
_cell.angle_alpha   90.00
_cell.angle_beta   90.00
_cell.angle_gamma   90.00
#
_symmetry.space_group_name_H-M   'P 1'
#
loop_
_entity.id
_entity.type
_entity.pdbx_description
1 polymer ?
#
loop_
_entity_poly.entity_id
_entity_poly.type
_entity_poly.pdbx_seq_one_letter_code
_entity_poly.pdbx_strand_id
1 'polypeptide(L)'
;MGTLELRAPQSGNPAPPSPSRPPGCGPVTPALSLRCLWRPATAEKSRLRTPSRQHNRCSAGIKGNYYNQGEIRKKELEQSCFLLGIPASDVTVIDHRDLPDNPAVEWDTQLLAAFVLEHIEANNINLVITFDAGGVSGHANHISLYTTLRSLHSEGKLPEGCRVLVLESVNLFRKYISILDVPLSCLLPRDALFILTEEETEQARRAMRCHRSQLLWFRRVYMLFSRYMVINSLRLL
;
A
#
# COMPACT_ATOMS: atom_id res chain seq x y z
N MET A 1 -40.95 -49.03 9.49
CA MET A 1 -40.23 -47.74 9.44
C MET A 1 -38.86 -47.95 10.08
N GLY A 2 -37.83 -48.02 9.26
CA GLY A 2 -36.45 -48.23 9.69
C GLY A 2 -35.54 -47.79 8.55
N THR A 3 -35.04 -46.57 8.66
CA THR A 3 -34.24 -45.84 7.68
C THR A 3 -32.83 -46.44 7.57
N LEU A 4 -32.40 -46.73 6.34
CA LEU A 4 -31.02 -47.06 6.01
C LEU A 4 -30.13 -45.81 6.11
N GLU A 5 -29.12 -45.84 6.99
CA GLU A 5 -27.99 -44.89 6.93
C GLU A 5 -26.90 -45.45 6.00
N LEU A 6 -26.65 -44.72 4.91
CA LEU A 6 -25.53 -44.93 3.99
C LEU A 6 -24.30 -44.21 4.52
N ARG A 7 -23.23 -44.98 4.79
CA ARG A 7 -21.93 -44.50 5.26
C ARG A 7 -21.11 -43.98 4.06
N ALA A 8 -20.77 -42.69 4.05
CA ALA A 8 -19.90 -42.09 3.03
C ALA A 8 -18.42 -42.47 3.24
N PRO A 9 -17.60 -42.57 2.17
CA PRO A 9 -16.20 -43.00 2.27
C PRO A 9 -15.28 -41.86 2.74
N GLN A 10 -14.25 -42.23 3.51
CA GLN A 10 -13.22 -41.33 4.01
C GLN A 10 -12.41 -40.72 2.85
N SER A 11 -12.42 -39.39 2.74
CA SER A 11 -11.58 -38.65 1.79
C SER A 11 -10.14 -38.58 2.31
N GLY A 12 -9.21 -39.18 1.57
CA GLY A 12 -7.77 -39.10 1.83
C GLY A 12 -7.22 -37.69 1.69
N ASN A 13 -6.22 -37.36 2.50
CA ASN A 13 -5.48 -36.10 2.44
C ASN A 13 -4.84 -35.90 1.05
N PRO A 14 -4.91 -34.70 0.44
CA PRO A 14 -4.22 -34.44 -0.81
C PRO A 14 -2.71 -34.34 -0.58
N ALA A 15 -1.94 -35.01 -1.44
CA ALA A 15 -0.48 -34.97 -1.47
C ALA A 15 0.05 -33.58 -1.84
N PRO A 16 1.23 -33.16 -1.33
CA PRO A 16 1.80 -31.86 -1.65
C PRO A 16 2.25 -31.79 -3.12
N PRO A 17 2.11 -30.63 -3.79
CA PRO A 17 2.54 -30.47 -5.18
C PRO A 17 4.08 -30.51 -5.29
N SER A 18 4.55 -31.29 -6.26
CA SER A 18 5.96 -31.41 -6.67
C SER A 18 6.48 -30.13 -7.35
N PRO A 19 7.79 -29.81 -7.25
CA PRO A 19 8.33 -28.53 -7.70
C PRO A 19 8.65 -28.56 -9.20
N SER A 20 7.84 -27.89 -10.02
CA SER A 20 8.13 -27.67 -11.44
C SER A 20 8.25 -26.17 -11.77
N ARG A 21 9.51 -25.73 -11.96
CA ARG A 21 10.06 -24.51 -12.62
C ARG A 21 9.49 -23.11 -12.29
N PRO A 22 10.35 -22.07 -12.22
CA PRO A 22 9.96 -20.75 -11.72
C PRO A 22 9.31 -19.90 -12.81
N PRO A 23 8.11 -19.33 -12.60
CA PRO A 23 7.65 -18.19 -13.36
C PRO A 23 8.21 -16.90 -12.72
N GLY A 24 9.01 -16.16 -13.49
CA GLY A 24 9.34 -14.73 -13.32
C GLY A 24 9.46 -14.19 -11.90
N CYS A 25 10.67 -14.24 -11.31
CA CYS A 25 11.01 -13.45 -10.13
C CYS A 25 11.05 -11.94 -10.46
N GLY A 26 9.90 -11.30 -10.49
CA GLY A 26 9.79 -9.85 -10.27
C GLY A 26 9.95 -9.55 -8.77
N PRO A 27 10.58 -8.43 -8.37
CA PRO A 27 10.79 -8.09 -6.97
C PRO A 27 9.44 -7.82 -6.29
N VAL A 28 9.00 -8.76 -5.44
CA VAL A 28 7.79 -8.65 -4.61
C VAL A 28 8.03 -7.56 -3.55
N THR A 29 7.63 -6.32 -3.87
CA THR A 29 7.47 -5.24 -2.89
C THR A 29 6.19 -5.51 -2.12
N PRO A 30 6.21 -5.63 -0.78
CA PRO A 30 5.00 -5.85 -0.03
C PRO A 30 4.26 -4.54 0.10
N ALA A 31 2.95 -4.67 0.00
CA ALA A 31 1.96 -3.61 0.10
C ALA A 31 1.88 -2.87 1.44
N LEU A 32 2.85 -3.07 2.33
CA LEU A 32 2.86 -2.51 3.70
C LEU A 32 3.72 -1.26 3.85
N SER A 33 4.65 -1.00 2.93
CA SER A 33 5.75 -0.06 3.18
C SER A 33 5.47 1.39 2.75
N LEU A 34 4.51 1.62 1.83
CA LEU A 34 4.20 2.98 1.34
C LEU A 34 2.91 3.55 1.96
N ARG A 35 2.14 2.76 2.72
CA ARG A 35 0.90 3.19 3.40
C ARG A 35 1.14 4.01 4.68
N CYS A 36 2.18 3.70 5.47
CA CYS A 36 2.47 4.49 6.67
C CYS A 36 3.30 5.77 6.38
N LEU A 37 3.92 5.93 5.19
CA LEU A 37 5.04 6.87 4.98
C LEU A 37 4.72 8.38 5.00
N TRP A 38 3.49 8.82 5.28
CA TRP A 38 3.13 10.23 5.10
C TRP A 38 2.78 10.98 6.38
N ARG A 39 3.82 11.59 6.96
CA ARG A 39 3.77 12.83 7.73
C ARG A 39 4.48 13.89 6.88
N PRO A 40 3.84 14.94 6.34
CA PRO A 40 4.55 16.18 6.12
C PRO A 40 4.67 16.81 7.50
N ALA A 41 5.87 16.86 8.06
CA ALA A 41 6.11 17.62 9.29
C ALA A 41 5.93 19.13 9.06
N THR A 42 5.66 19.55 7.82
CA THR A 42 5.37 20.93 7.44
C THR A 42 4.23 21.00 6.41
N ALA A 43 2.99 20.82 6.87
CA ALA A 43 1.84 21.49 6.23
C ALA A 43 1.82 22.99 6.57
N GLU A 44 3.00 23.63 6.57
CA GLU A 44 3.18 25.07 6.70
C GLU A 44 4.40 25.48 5.87
N LYS A 45 4.26 25.43 4.55
CA LYS A 45 4.94 26.25 3.50
C LYS A 45 5.09 25.50 2.17
N SER A 46 3.98 25.08 1.57
CA SER A 46 3.89 25.06 0.10
C SER A 46 2.43 24.99 -0.36
N ARG A 47 1.88 26.19 -0.60
CA ARG A 47 0.81 26.49 -1.56
C ARG A 47 -0.41 25.54 -1.66
N LEU A 48 -0.93 25.06 -0.52
CA LEU A 48 -2.34 24.75 -0.35
C LEU A 48 -2.83 25.56 0.86
N ARG A 49 -3.26 26.81 0.60
CA ARG A 49 -3.96 27.64 1.59
C ARG A 49 -5.37 27.06 1.76
N THR A 50 -5.55 26.20 2.75
CA THR A 50 -6.85 25.98 3.39
C THR A 50 -6.65 26.06 4.91
N PRO A 51 -7.44 26.88 5.63
CA PRO A 51 -7.26 27.05 7.07
C PRO A 51 -7.65 25.76 7.81
N SER A 52 -6.83 25.39 8.80
CA SER A 52 -7.22 24.65 10.01
C SER A 52 -8.32 23.58 9.85
N ARG A 53 -8.02 22.50 9.11
CA ARG A 53 -8.69 21.20 9.33
C ARG A 53 -7.66 20.22 9.84
N GLN A 54 -7.84 19.77 11.08
CA GLN A 54 -7.13 18.64 11.63
C GLN A 54 -7.52 17.42 10.81
N HIS A 55 -6.63 16.97 9.92
CA HIS A 55 -6.87 15.78 9.12
C HIS A 55 -6.66 14.57 10.03
N ASN A 56 -7.72 13.80 10.29
CA ASN A 56 -7.60 12.49 10.93
C ASN A 56 -6.73 11.59 10.02
N ARG A 57 -5.70 10.97 10.61
CA ARG A 57 -4.67 10.25 9.85
C ARG A 57 -4.92 8.76 9.93
N CYS A 58 -5.63 8.22 8.96
CA CYS A 58 -5.92 6.79 8.90
C CYS A 58 -4.95 6.05 7.97
N SER A 59 -4.48 4.89 8.40
CA SER A 59 -3.71 3.97 7.58
C SER A 59 -4.45 2.64 7.51
N ALA A 60 -5.07 2.36 6.37
CA ALA A 60 -5.54 1.02 6.08
C ALA A 60 -4.39 0.19 5.49
N GLY A 61 -4.43 -1.13 5.57
CA GLY A 61 -3.53 -2.06 4.87
C GLY A 61 -4.13 -3.46 4.81
N ILE A 62 -3.66 -4.32 3.92
CA ILE A 62 -4.07 -5.73 3.88
C ILE A 62 -3.05 -6.59 4.61
N LYS A 63 -3.52 -7.63 5.31
CA LYS A 63 -2.68 -8.54 6.07
C LYS A 63 -1.70 -9.23 5.13
N GLY A 64 -0.41 -8.97 5.32
CA GLY A 64 0.65 -9.49 4.48
C GLY A 64 0.91 -10.99 4.68
N ASN A 65 -0.07 -11.87 4.47
CA ASN A 65 0.01 -13.27 4.90
C ASN A 65 0.59 -14.25 3.87
N TYR A 66 1.20 -13.78 2.76
CA TYR A 66 1.73 -14.65 1.70
C TYR A 66 2.61 -15.81 2.21
N TYR A 67 3.47 -15.51 3.20
CA TYR A 67 4.41 -16.48 3.80
C TYR A 67 3.94 -16.99 5.17
N ASN A 68 2.64 -16.95 5.46
CA ASN A 68 2.06 -17.29 6.79
C ASN A 68 2.64 -16.45 7.94
N GLN A 69 3.00 -15.20 7.66
CA GLN A 69 3.61 -14.25 8.59
C GLN A 69 2.69 -13.08 8.94
N GLY A 70 1.39 -13.18 8.65
CA GLY A 70 0.45 -12.07 8.75
C GLY A 70 0.38 -11.43 10.14
N GLU A 71 0.40 -12.23 11.21
CA GLU A 71 0.41 -11.72 12.60
C GLU A 71 1.68 -10.94 12.95
N ILE A 72 2.85 -11.43 12.51
CA ILE A 72 4.13 -10.73 12.70
C ILE A 72 4.08 -9.40 11.95
N ARG A 73 3.64 -9.43 10.69
CA ARG A 73 3.61 -8.26 9.81
C ARG A 73 2.59 -7.22 10.24
N LYS A 74 1.49 -7.62 10.87
CA LYS A 74 0.54 -6.71 11.52
C LYS A 74 1.22 -5.92 12.64
N LYS A 75 1.93 -6.60 13.54
CA LYS A 75 2.69 -5.93 14.63
C LYS A 75 3.78 -5.01 14.09
N GLU A 76 4.49 -5.44 13.03
CA GLU A 76 5.50 -4.61 12.37
C GLU A 76 4.88 -3.35 11.74
N LEU A 77 3.69 -3.46 11.15
CA LEU A 77 2.94 -2.31 10.61
C LEU A 77 2.51 -1.34 11.71
N GLU A 78 1.92 -1.85 12.79
CA GLU A 78 1.50 -1.03 13.94
C GLU A 78 2.71 -0.27 14.52
N GLN A 79 3.86 -0.93 14.66
CA GLN A 79 5.09 -0.28 15.12
C GLN A 79 5.62 0.78 14.14
N SER A 80 5.57 0.49 12.84
CA SER A 80 5.97 1.42 11.77
C SER A 80 5.11 2.68 11.78
N CYS A 81 3.79 2.51 11.84
CA CYS A 81 2.82 3.60 11.91
C CYS A 81 2.95 4.40 13.23
N PHE A 82 3.21 3.75 14.36
CA PHE A 82 3.51 4.44 15.64
C PHE A 82 4.73 5.36 15.52
N LEU A 83 5.83 4.91 14.91
CA LEU A 83 7.02 5.75 14.67
C LEU A 83 6.75 6.96 13.75
N LEU A 84 5.71 6.88 12.92
CA LEU A 84 5.30 7.96 12.03
C LEU A 84 4.22 8.86 12.66
N GLY A 85 3.86 8.62 13.93
CA GLY A 85 2.90 9.42 14.68
C GLY A 85 1.44 9.13 14.31
N ILE A 86 1.17 7.91 13.83
CA ILE A 86 -0.18 7.38 13.57
C ILE A 86 -0.55 6.49 14.77
N PRO A 87 -1.61 6.84 15.53
CA PRO A 87 -2.03 6.04 16.67
C PRO A 87 -2.63 4.71 16.17
N ALA A 88 -2.55 3.67 17.00
CA ALA A 88 -3.07 2.35 16.64
C ALA A 88 -4.59 2.35 16.35
N SER A 89 -5.36 3.28 16.94
CA SER A 89 -6.78 3.48 16.64
C SER A 89 -7.06 3.81 15.17
N ASP A 90 -6.09 4.42 14.50
CA ASP A 90 -6.23 4.91 13.14
C ASP A 90 -5.58 3.93 12.14
N VAL A 91 -5.10 2.77 12.61
CA VAL A 91 -4.52 1.72 11.76
C VAL A 91 -5.53 0.58 11.60
N THR A 92 -5.98 0.36 10.36
CA THR A 92 -6.90 -0.73 10.02
C THR A 92 -6.18 -1.77 9.16
N VAL A 93 -6.20 -3.03 9.59
CA VAL A 93 -5.65 -4.15 8.81
C VAL A 93 -6.80 -5.03 8.35
N ILE A 94 -7.03 -5.04 7.03
CA ILE A 94 -8.03 -5.88 6.38
C ILE A 94 -7.45 -7.30 6.28
N ASP A 95 -8.14 -8.25 6.88
CA ASP A 95 -7.84 -9.69 6.84
C ASP A 95 -9.05 -10.42 6.25
N HIS A 96 -9.06 -10.55 4.92
CA HIS A 96 -10.16 -11.19 4.20
C HIS A 96 -9.62 -12.26 3.25
N ARG A 97 -10.23 -13.45 3.27
CA ARG A 97 -9.78 -14.60 2.48
C ARG A 97 -9.73 -14.32 0.97
N ASP A 98 -10.65 -13.48 0.48
CA ASP A 98 -10.80 -13.12 -0.93
C ASP A 98 -9.93 -11.90 -1.32
N LEU A 99 -9.16 -11.35 -0.37
CA LEU A 99 -8.16 -10.30 -0.59
C LEU A 99 -6.76 -10.77 -0.11
N PRO A 100 -6.23 -11.89 -0.63
CA PRO A 100 -4.97 -12.44 -0.16
C PRO A 100 -3.79 -11.55 -0.57
N ASP A 101 -2.78 -11.44 0.29
CA ASP A 101 -1.49 -10.87 -0.09
C ASP A 101 -0.77 -11.83 -1.05
N ASN A 102 -1.07 -11.79 -2.35
CA ASN A 102 -0.46 -12.66 -3.35
C ASN A 102 -0.21 -11.87 -4.66
N PRO A 103 1.04 -11.76 -5.14
CA PRO A 103 1.36 -10.99 -6.35
C PRO A 103 0.76 -11.55 -7.64
N ALA A 104 0.28 -12.81 -7.63
CA ALA A 104 -0.33 -13.46 -8.78
C ALA A 104 -1.88 -13.46 -8.74
N VAL A 105 -2.49 -12.88 -7.71
CA VAL A 105 -3.95 -12.84 -7.56
C VAL A 105 -4.42 -11.40 -7.66
N GLU A 106 -5.34 -11.15 -8.59
CA GLU A 106 -6.07 -9.89 -8.65
C GLU A 106 -7.23 -9.93 -7.65
N TRP A 107 -7.40 -8.83 -6.91
CA TRP A 107 -8.51 -8.71 -5.97
C TRP A 107 -9.81 -8.36 -6.67
N ASP A 108 -10.92 -8.89 -6.15
CA ASP A 108 -12.25 -8.50 -6.60
C ASP A 108 -12.49 -7.02 -6.33
N THR A 109 -12.76 -6.27 -7.40
CA THR A 109 -12.83 -4.81 -7.33
C THR A 109 -14.06 -4.31 -6.58
N GLN A 110 -15.16 -5.07 -6.60
CA GLN A 110 -16.41 -4.71 -5.93
C GLN A 110 -16.31 -4.92 -4.41
N LEU A 111 -15.74 -6.05 -3.98
CA LEU A 111 -15.44 -6.34 -2.60
C LEU A 111 -14.45 -5.32 -2.03
N LEU A 112 -13.38 -5.03 -2.75
CA LEU A 112 -12.41 -4.03 -2.34
C LEU A 112 -13.02 -2.63 -2.27
N ALA A 113 -13.92 -2.29 -3.21
CA ALA A 113 -14.65 -1.03 -3.20
C ALA A 113 -15.50 -0.87 -1.93
N ALA A 114 -16.21 -1.93 -1.52
CA ALA A 114 -17.01 -1.92 -0.30
C ALA A 114 -16.16 -1.60 0.94
N PHE A 115 -15.04 -2.29 1.13
CA PHE A 115 -14.13 -2.04 2.25
C PHE A 115 -13.52 -0.64 2.22
N VAL A 116 -13.14 -0.15 1.04
CA VAL A 116 -12.53 1.19 0.89
C VAL A 116 -13.56 2.27 1.20
N LEU A 117 -14.78 2.18 0.67
CA LEU A 117 -15.84 3.14 0.94
C LEU A 117 -16.23 3.16 2.42
N GLU A 118 -16.46 1.98 3.01
CA GLU A 118 -16.77 1.86 4.44
C GLU A 118 -15.68 2.53 5.29
N HIS A 119 -14.40 2.30 4.97
CA HIS A 119 -13.29 2.90 5.69
C HIS A 119 -13.22 4.43 5.51
N ILE A 120 -13.46 4.94 4.30
CA ILE A 120 -13.47 6.39 4.01
C ILE A 120 -14.59 7.07 4.80
N GLU A 121 -15.80 6.51 4.76
CA GLU A 121 -16.99 7.08 5.40
C GLU A 121 -16.89 7.03 6.93
N ALA A 122 -16.55 5.87 7.49
CA ALA A 122 -16.45 5.68 8.95
C ALA A 122 -15.41 6.63 9.59
N ASN A 123 -14.37 7.00 8.85
CA ASN A 123 -13.29 7.85 9.33
C ASN A 123 -13.34 9.28 8.80
N ASN A 124 -14.36 9.64 8.02
CA ASN A 124 -14.49 10.96 7.37
C ASN A 124 -13.25 11.37 6.56
N ILE A 125 -12.71 10.44 5.77
CA ILE A 125 -11.48 10.65 4.98
C ILE A 125 -11.80 11.52 3.76
N ASN A 126 -11.13 12.67 3.66
CA ASN A 126 -11.28 13.61 2.54
C ASN A 126 -10.11 13.55 1.52
N LEU A 127 -9.08 12.75 1.81
CA LEU A 127 -7.91 12.57 0.95
C LEU A 127 -7.41 11.14 1.06
N VAL A 128 -7.46 10.42 -0.05
CA VAL A 128 -6.89 9.08 -0.19
C VAL A 128 -5.61 9.18 -1.00
N ILE A 129 -4.53 8.58 -0.52
CA ILE A 129 -3.28 8.42 -1.28
C ILE A 129 -3.11 6.94 -1.60
N THR A 130 -2.90 6.61 -2.86
CA THR A 130 -2.75 5.22 -3.33
C THR A 130 -1.67 5.10 -4.42
N PHE A 131 -1.50 3.91 -4.98
CA PHE A 131 -0.62 3.67 -6.12
C PHE A 131 -1.30 4.05 -7.44
N ASP A 132 -0.51 4.34 -8.47
CA ASP A 132 -1.03 4.49 -9.83
C ASP A 132 -1.17 3.14 -10.55
N ALA A 133 -1.49 3.18 -11.85
CA ALA A 133 -1.63 2.01 -12.72
C ALA A 133 -0.38 1.12 -12.79
N GLY A 134 0.81 1.66 -12.51
CA GLY A 134 2.06 0.90 -12.52
C GLY A 134 2.35 0.20 -11.18
N GLY A 135 1.61 0.53 -10.10
CA GLY A 135 1.76 -0.12 -8.81
C GLY A 135 3.16 0.00 -8.20
N VAL A 136 3.96 1.00 -8.60
CA VAL A 136 5.39 1.20 -8.34
C VAL A 136 6.29 0.11 -8.94
N SER A 137 5.98 -1.16 -8.70
CA SER A 137 6.74 -2.34 -9.11
C SER A 137 5.95 -3.31 -10.00
N GLY A 138 4.69 -3.00 -10.29
CA GLY A 138 3.76 -3.90 -11.00
C GLY A 138 3.08 -4.95 -10.10
N HIS A 139 3.03 -4.73 -8.78
CA HIS A 139 2.40 -5.69 -7.87
C HIS A 139 0.87 -5.71 -8.04
N ALA A 140 0.27 -6.90 -8.23
CA ALA A 140 -1.18 -7.06 -8.47
C ALA A 140 -2.03 -6.32 -7.42
N ASN A 141 -1.80 -6.53 -6.12
CA ASN A 141 -2.46 -5.79 -5.03
C ASN A 141 -2.47 -4.27 -5.20
N HIS A 142 -1.36 -3.67 -5.65
CA HIS A 142 -1.27 -2.22 -5.85
C HIS A 142 -2.11 -1.76 -7.04
N ILE A 143 -2.06 -2.55 -8.13
CA ILE A 143 -2.84 -2.31 -9.33
C ILE A 143 -4.33 -2.46 -9.02
N SER A 144 -4.74 -3.51 -8.30
CA SER A 144 -6.14 -3.72 -7.88
C SER A 144 -6.67 -2.55 -7.04
N LEU A 145 -5.87 -2.00 -6.13
CA LEU A 145 -6.24 -0.80 -5.37
C LEU A 145 -6.44 0.42 -6.27
N TYR A 146 -5.53 0.64 -7.22
CA TYR A 146 -5.65 1.71 -8.20
C TYR A 146 -6.92 1.56 -9.05
N THR A 147 -7.15 0.36 -9.60
CA THR A 147 -8.31 0.10 -10.48
C THR A 147 -9.63 0.28 -9.73
N THR A 148 -9.72 -0.19 -8.48
CA THR A 148 -10.91 -0.01 -7.64
C THR A 148 -11.16 1.47 -7.34
N LEU A 149 -10.16 2.23 -6.89
CA LEU A 149 -10.33 3.65 -6.59
C LEU A 149 -10.66 4.47 -7.85
N ARG A 150 -10.11 4.09 -9.01
CA ARG A 150 -10.43 4.71 -10.29
C ARG A 150 -11.86 4.45 -10.74
N SER A 151 -12.36 3.21 -10.59
CA SER A 151 -13.77 2.88 -10.86
C SER A 151 -14.68 3.68 -9.93
N LEU A 152 -14.42 3.68 -8.62
CA LEU A 152 -15.17 4.47 -7.63
C LEU A 152 -15.20 5.97 -7.96
N HIS A 153 -14.07 6.54 -8.37
CA HIS A 153 -13.97 7.93 -8.78
C HIS A 153 -14.80 8.21 -10.03
N SER A 154 -14.64 7.39 -11.09
CA SER A 154 -15.34 7.57 -12.37
C SER A 154 -16.86 7.39 -12.27
N GLU A 155 -17.31 6.55 -11.33
CA GLU A 155 -18.73 6.29 -11.08
C GLU A 155 -19.36 7.30 -10.10
N GLY A 156 -18.57 8.26 -9.59
CA GLY A 156 -19.06 9.24 -8.63
C GLY A 156 -19.47 8.64 -7.28
N LYS A 157 -18.90 7.50 -6.91
CA LYS A 157 -19.22 6.76 -5.67
C LYS A 157 -18.39 7.19 -4.46
N LEU A 158 -17.33 7.99 -4.67
CA LEU A 158 -16.54 8.53 -3.56
C LEU A 158 -17.34 9.62 -2.83
N PRO A 159 -17.22 9.72 -1.49
CA PRO A 159 -17.88 10.77 -0.72
C PRO A 159 -17.54 12.17 -1.22
N GLU A 160 -18.48 13.10 -1.09
CA GLU A 160 -18.30 14.47 -1.57
C GLU A 160 -17.08 15.14 -0.92
N GLY A 161 -16.22 15.73 -1.75
CA GLY A 161 -14.98 16.36 -1.30
C GLY A 161 -13.83 15.39 -1.00
N CYS A 162 -14.01 14.07 -1.17
CA CYS A 162 -12.93 13.10 -1.09
C CYS A 162 -12.07 13.15 -2.37
N ARG A 163 -10.80 13.50 -2.22
CA ARG A 163 -9.83 13.51 -3.34
C ARG A 163 -8.96 12.26 -3.31
N VAL A 164 -8.57 11.76 -4.48
CA VAL A 164 -7.63 10.64 -4.58
C VAL A 164 -6.35 11.12 -5.27
N LEU A 165 -5.22 10.96 -4.60
CA LEU A 165 -3.89 11.17 -5.16
C LEU A 165 -3.21 9.82 -5.41
N VAL A 166 -2.59 9.66 -6.57
CA VAL A 166 -1.88 8.45 -6.96
C VAL A 166 -0.38 8.70 -7.06
N LEU A 167 0.41 7.80 -6.48
CA LEU A 167 1.87 7.81 -6.54
C LEU A 167 2.35 7.37 -7.93
N GLU A 168 3.06 8.27 -8.61
CA GLU A 168 3.57 8.03 -9.96
C GLU A 168 4.64 6.93 -9.96
N SER A 169 4.41 5.91 -10.77
CA SER A 169 5.38 4.87 -11.11
C SER A 169 6.38 5.40 -12.13
N VAL A 170 7.67 5.33 -11.80
CA VAL A 170 8.76 5.70 -12.71
C VAL A 170 9.50 4.47 -13.24
N ASN A 171 10.21 4.64 -14.36
CA ASN A 171 11.10 3.62 -14.91
C ASN A 171 12.24 3.26 -13.92
N LEU A 172 12.88 2.11 -14.15
CA LEU A 172 13.93 1.60 -13.25
C LEU A 172 15.11 2.56 -13.06
N PHE A 173 15.49 3.32 -14.09
CA PHE A 173 16.57 4.30 -13.97
C PHE A 173 16.20 5.39 -12.96
N ARG A 174 15.09 6.11 -13.20
CA ARG A 174 14.61 7.15 -12.28
C ARG A 174 14.31 6.61 -10.89
N LYS A 175 13.88 5.36 -10.80
CA LYS A 175 13.61 4.68 -9.54
C LYS A 175 14.84 4.64 -8.64
N TYR A 176 16.04 4.42 -9.18
CA TYR A 176 17.26 4.11 -8.40
C TYR A 176 18.36 5.18 -8.45
N ILE A 177 18.10 6.37 -9.00
CA ILE A 177 19.06 7.50 -8.98
C ILE A 177 18.89 8.42 -7.75
N SER A 178 18.04 8.07 -6.78
CA SER A 178 17.88 8.78 -5.51
C SER A 178 17.60 10.29 -5.69
N ILE A 179 18.21 11.15 -4.87
CA ILE A 179 18.12 12.61 -4.90
C ILE A 179 18.46 13.23 -6.27
N LEU A 180 19.22 12.53 -7.12
CA LEU A 180 19.58 13.03 -8.45
C LEU A 180 18.37 13.14 -9.39
N ASP A 181 17.22 12.54 -9.04
CA ASP A 181 15.97 12.71 -9.79
C ASP A 181 15.22 14.02 -9.46
N VAL A 182 15.71 14.84 -8.51
CA VAL A 182 15.06 16.12 -8.14
C VAL A 182 14.91 17.05 -9.34
N PRO A 183 15.96 17.37 -10.13
CA PRO A 183 15.83 18.30 -11.26
C PRO A 183 14.81 17.81 -12.28
N LEU A 184 14.84 16.52 -12.63
CA LEU A 184 13.89 15.93 -13.57
C LEU A 184 12.46 15.94 -13.03
N SER A 185 12.26 15.60 -11.75
CA SER A 185 10.95 15.66 -11.09
C SER A 185 10.41 17.09 -10.99
N CYS A 186 11.30 18.08 -10.87
CA CYS A 186 10.93 19.49 -10.86
C CYS A 186 10.51 20.03 -12.24
N LEU A 187 10.90 19.36 -13.34
CA LEU A 187 10.57 19.77 -14.71
C LEU A 187 9.32 19.07 -15.28
N LEU A 188 9.03 17.84 -14.85
CA LEU A 188 7.92 17.06 -15.41
C LEU A 188 6.56 17.45 -14.83
N PRO A 189 5.45 17.47 -15.59
CA PRO A 189 4.12 17.81 -15.06
C PRO A 189 3.67 16.89 -13.91
N ARG A 190 3.09 17.47 -12.86
CA ARG A 190 2.53 16.77 -11.68
C ARG A 190 1.57 17.68 -10.92
N ASP A 191 0.68 17.10 -10.12
CA ASP A 191 -0.25 17.86 -9.26
C ASP A 191 0.37 18.17 -7.89
N ALA A 192 1.12 17.23 -7.33
CA ALA A 192 1.89 17.45 -6.11
C ALA A 192 3.27 16.79 -6.18
N LEU A 193 4.27 17.46 -5.61
CA LEU A 193 5.63 16.97 -5.51
C LEU A 193 6.10 17.13 -4.07
N PHE A 194 6.47 16.01 -3.46
CA PHE A 194 7.00 15.97 -2.11
C PHE A 194 8.48 15.59 -2.14
N ILE A 195 9.32 16.50 -1.65
CA ILE A 195 10.75 16.28 -1.45
C ILE A 195 10.98 16.28 0.05
N LEU A 196 11.30 15.11 0.60
CA LEU A 196 11.54 14.91 2.02
C LEU A 196 12.89 15.51 2.40
N THR A 197 12.94 16.10 3.58
CA THR A 197 14.18 16.50 4.25
C THR A 197 15.00 15.27 4.66
N GLU A 198 16.24 15.48 5.07
CA GLU A 198 17.09 14.40 5.59
C GLU A 198 16.48 13.75 6.84
N GLU A 199 15.90 14.56 7.75
CA GLU A 199 15.22 14.07 8.95
C GLU A 199 13.99 13.22 8.60
N GLU A 200 13.14 13.70 7.69
CA GLU A 200 11.96 12.95 7.22
C GLU A 200 12.37 11.65 6.50
N THR A 201 13.44 11.71 5.71
CA THR A 201 13.99 10.54 5.02
C THR A 201 14.50 9.51 6.02
N GLU A 202 15.19 9.93 7.08
CA GLU A 202 15.65 9.00 8.12
C GLU A 202 14.49 8.45 8.94
N GLN A 203 13.46 9.27 9.23
CA GLN A 203 12.24 8.80 9.86
C GLN A 203 11.55 7.72 9.01
N ALA A 204 11.42 7.94 7.70
CA ALA A 204 10.89 6.97 6.74
C ALA A 204 11.73 5.68 6.73
N ARG A 205 13.07 5.78 6.73
CA ARG A 205 13.96 4.60 6.84
C ARG A 205 13.78 3.86 8.16
N ARG A 206 13.62 4.56 9.28
CA ARG A 206 13.38 3.94 10.60
C ARG A 206 12.07 3.17 10.63
N ALA A 207 10.99 3.75 10.08
CA ALA A 207 9.71 3.08 9.95
C ALA A 207 9.81 1.83 9.05
N MET A 208 10.51 1.94 7.91
CA MET A 208 10.78 0.81 7.03
C MET A 208 11.52 -0.33 7.71
N ARG A 209 12.46 -0.03 8.61
CA ARG A 209 13.23 -1.02 9.39
C ARG A 209 12.38 -1.77 10.41
N CYS A 210 11.16 -1.33 10.73
CA CYS A 210 10.22 -2.10 11.56
C CYS A 210 9.75 -3.38 10.87
N HIS A 211 9.71 -3.43 9.54
CA HIS A 211 9.27 -4.59 8.77
C HIS A 211 10.35 -5.67 8.64
N ARG A 212 10.91 -6.12 9.77
CA ARG A 212 12.06 -7.04 9.84
C ARG A 212 11.83 -8.34 9.08
N SER A 213 10.64 -8.94 9.23
CA SER A 213 10.23 -10.19 8.58
C SER A 213 10.23 -10.10 7.05
N GLN A 214 10.19 -8.87 6.53
CA GLN A 214 10.11 -8.62 5.12
C GLN A 214 11.35 -7.88 4.57
N LEU A 215 12.25 -7.36 5.40
CA LEU A 215 13.39 -6.53 4.98
C LEU A 215 14.56 -7.34 4.37
N LEU A 216 14.26 -8.02 3.26
CA LEU A 216 15.22 -8.77 2.43
C LEU A 216 16.26 -7.83 1.81
N TRP A 217 17.38 -8.38 1.36
CA TRP A 217 18.55 -7.61 0.89
C TRP A 217 18.20 -6.56 -0.19
N PHE A 218 17.34 -6.91 -1.15
CA PHE A 218 16.96 -6.00 -2.24
C PHE A 218 16.17 -4.78 -1.74
N ARG A 219 15.50 -4.89 -0.59
CA ARG A 219 14.82 -3.76 0.05
C ARG A 219 15.78 -2.83 0.75
N ARG A 220 16.90 -3.35 1.24
CA ARG A 220 17.99 -2.52 1.76
C ARG A 220 18.58 -1.66 0.64
N VAL A 221 18.78 -2.26 -0.53
CA VAL A 221 19.17 -1.52 -1.75
C VAL A 221 18.11 -0.48 -2.12
N TYR A 222 16.82 -0.86 -2.10
CA TYR A 222 15.72 0.08 -2.34
C TYR A 222 15.74 1.27 -1.36
N MET A 223 15.91 1.04 -0.05
CA MET A 223 15.96 2.14 0.93
C MET A 223 17.15 3.09 0.75
N LEU A 224 18.25 2.62 0.13
CA LEU A 224 19.44 3.42 -0.11
C LEU A 224 19.31 4.25 -1.40
N PHE A 225 18.85 3.63 -2.48
CA PHE A 225 18.92 4.21 -3.82
C PHE A 225 17.58 4.65 -4.39
N SER A 226 16.46 4.22 -3.80
CA SER A 226 15.14 4.54 -4.34
C SER A 226 14.84 6.03 -4.22
N ARG A 227 14.43 6.66 -5.33
CA ARG A 227 13.91 8.02 -5.29
C ARG A 227 12.71 8.14 -4.36
N TYR A 228 11.89 7.11 -4.17
CA TYR A 228 10.69 7.18 -3.33
C TYR A 228 10.99 7.38 -1.83
N MET A 229 12.23 7.17 -1.41
CA MET A 229 12.66 7.52 -0.05
C MET A 229 12.80 9.02 0.16
N VAL A 230 12.87 9.81 -0.92
CA VAL A 230 13.18 11.25 -0.88
C VAL A 230 12.19 12.08 -1.71
N ILE A 231 11.76 11.59 -2.87
CA ILE A 231 10.99 12.32 -3.87
C ILE A 231 9.75 11.51 -4.25
N ASN A 232 8.58 12.01 -3.89
CA ASN A 232 7.29 11.41 -4.18
C ASN A 232 6.47 12.35 -5.08
N SER A 233 6.25 11.94 -6.33
CA SER A 233 5.40 12.64 -7.29
C SER A 233 3.98 12.07 -7.22
N LEU A 234 2.98 12.92 -7.01
CA LEU A 234 1.58 12.53 -6.97
C LEU A 234 0.79 13.21 -8.09
N ARG A 235 -0.22 12.50 -8.58
CA ARG A 235 -1.22 13.02 -9.52
C ARG A 235 -2.62 12.89 -8.94
N LEU A 236 -3.51 13.81 -9.27
CA LEU A 236 -4.93 13.72 -8.98
C LEU A 236 -5.56 12.69 -9.93
N LEU A 237 -6.38 11.80 -9.36
CA LEU A 237 -7.15 10.81 -10.11
C LEU A 237 -8.35 11.44 -10.82
#